data_AF-A0A8T2MHN8-F1
#
_entry.id   AF-A0A8T2MHN8-F1
#
_cell.length_a   1.000
_cell.length_b   1.000
_cell.length_c   1.000
_cell.angle_alpha   90.00
_cell.angle_beta   90.00
_cell.angle_gamma   90.00
#
_symmetry.space_group_name_H-M   'P 1'
#
loop_
_entity.id
_entity.type
_entity.pdbx_description
1 polymer ?
#
loop_
_entity_poly.entity_id
_entity_poly.type
_entity_poly.pdbx_seq_one_letter_code
_entity_poly.pdbx_strand_id
1 'polypeptide(L)'
;MATLRCGKLSTGKVTWSRDIDGKNESILTTHNGHITRHMSDRDRRYGSGADIVLIILRVSQSDAGRYYCNGATVELTVLTTNCPKPPNSINAVADSQIISTQSSSILTTTEGSTSKDKDGETGVETGLMFGGVGLAALVFLLATVAAGSVVLLRVWQAG
;
A
#
# COMPACT_ATOMS: atom_id res chain seq x y z
N MET A 1 -14.25 7.80 17.62
CA MET A 1 -14.01 6.75 16.60
C MET A 1 -13.51 7.44 15.36
N ALA A 2 -12.53 6.86 14.67
CA ALA A 2 -12.04 7.37 13.39
C ALA A 2 -12.40 6.40 12.27
N THR A 3 -12.53 6.93 11.06
CA THR A 3 -12.88 6.20 9.86
C THR A 3 -11.94 6.64 8.75
N LEU A 4 -11.13 5.72 8.24
CA LEU A 4 -10.17 5.98 7.17
C LEU A 4 -10.61 5.26 5.90
N ARG A 5 -10.86 6.03 4.84
CA ARG A 5 -11.23 5.52 3.52
C ARG A 5 -10.02 5.38 2.61
N CYS A 6 -10.01 4.29 1.86
CA CYS A 6 -8.99 4.02 0.84
C CYS A 6 -9.33 4.71 -0.49
N GLY A 7 -9.03 6.00 -0.61
CA GLY A 7 -9.16 6.75 -1.87
C GLY A 7 -10.50 6.51 -2.61
N LYS A 8 -10.41 6.21 -3.90
CA LYS A 8 -11.56 5.90 -4.78
C LYS A 8 -11.89 4.40 -4.88
N LEU A 9 -11.25 3.54 -4.07
CA LEU A 9 -11.51 2.11 -4.13
C LEU A 9 -12.94 1.85 -3.64
N SER A 10 -13.74 1.17 -4.47
CA SER A 10 -15.13 0.79 -4.14
C SER A 10 -15.27 -0.70 -3.82
N THR A 11 -14.32 -1.54 -4.26
CA THR A 11 -14.28 -2.97 -4.02
C THR A 11 -12.86 -3.52 -4.18
N GLY A 12 -12.62 -4.73 -3.68
CA GLY A 12 -11.34 -5.44 -3.82
C GLY A 12 -10.63 -5.71 -2.49
N LYS A 13 -9.51 -6.43 -2.57
CA LYS A 13 -8.67 -6.74 -1.42
C LYS A 13 -7.97 -5.48 -0.92
N VAL A 14 -8.14 -5.15 0.35
CA VAL A 14 -7.49 -4.00 0.99
C VAL A 14 -6.63 -4.47 2.15
N THR A 15 -5.37 -4.05 2.17
CA THR A 15 -4.48 -4.18 3.33
C THR A 15 -4.21 -2.81 3.91
N TRP A 16 -4.58 -2.66 5.17
CA TRP A 16 -4.31 -1.47 5.95
C TRP A 16 -3.05 -1.70 6.78
N SER A 17 -2.16 -0.72 6.74
CA SER A 17 -0.97 -0.68 7.57
C SER A 17 -0.74 0.74 8.10
N ARG A 18 0.10 0.88 9.12
CA ARG A 18 0.48 2.19 9.67
C ARG A 18 1.98 2.30 9.83
N ASP A 19 2.46 3.53 9.74
CA ASP A 19 3.81 3.87 10.14
C ASP A 19 3.89 3.87 11.68
N ILE A 20 4.81 3.08 12.22
CA ILE A 20 5.17 3.04 13.63
C ILE A 20 6.68 3.15 13.68
N ASP A 21 7.18 4.28 14.16
CA ASP A 21 8.62 4.54 14.31
C ASP A 21 9.42 4.27 13.02
N GLY A 22 8.86 4.68 11.87
CA GLY A 22 9.46 4.50 10.55
C GLY A 22 9.33 3.08 9.96
N LYS A 23 8.62 2.18 10.64
CA LYS A 23 8.31 0.84 10.16
C LYS A 23 6.84 0.76 9.75
N ASN A 24 6.59 0.16 8.60
CA ASN A 24 5.24 -0.10 8.14
C ASN A 24 4.70 -1.40 8.77
N GLU A 25 3.76 -1.29 9.71
CA GLU A 25 3.14 -2.43 10.37
C GLU A 25 1.74 -2.70 9.84
N SER A 26 1.52 -3.94 9.37
CA SER A 26 0.22 -4.37 8.86
C SER A 26 -0.79 -4.49 10.00
N ILE A 27 -1.96 -3.87 9.84
CA ILE A 27 -3.04 -3.87 10.83
C ILE A 27 -3.99 -5.02 10.51
N LEU A 28 -4.62 -4.95 9.33
CA LEU A 28 -5.59 -5.93 8.85
C LEU A 28 -5.63 -5.97 7.34
N THR A 29 -6.07 -7.10 6.80
CA THR A 29 -6.45 -7.26 5.40
C THR A 29 -7.91 -7.68 5.33
N THR A 30 -8.64 -7.07 4.42
CA THR A 30 -10.04 -7.37 4.10
C THR A 30 -10.14 -7.89 2.67
N HIS A 31 -10.92 -8.95 2.50
CA HIS A 31 -11.21 -9.52 1.19
C HIS A 31 -12.50 -10.32 1.24
N ASN A 32 -13.48 -9.98 0.41
CA ASN A 32 -14.76 -10.68 0.29
C ASN A 32 -15.46 -10.89 1.64
N GLY A 33 -15.58 -9.84 2.46
CA GLY A 33 -16.17 -9.91 3.81
C GLY A 33 -15.27 -10.53 4.88
N HIS A 34 -14.13 -11.13 4.51
CA HIS A 34 -13.22 -11.75 5.47
C HIS A 34 -12.17 -10.76 5.98
N ILE A 35 -12.00 -10.68 7.30
CA ILE A 35 -11.01 -9.81 7.96
C ILE A 35 -9.90 -10.68 8.57
N THR A 36 -8.71 -10.57 8.00
CA THR A 36 -7.48 -11.14 8.56
C THR A 36 -6.73 -10.07 9.34
N ARG A 37 -6.53 -10.28 10.65
CA ARG A 37 -5.76 -9.36 11.50
C ARG A 37 -4.31 -9.79 11.53
N HIS A 38 -3.39 -8.83 11.35
CA HIS A 38 -1.95 -9.10 11.32
C HIS A 38 -1.24 -8.72 12.61
N MET A 39 -1.74 -7.68 13.29
CA MET A 39 -1.21 -7.24 14.57
C MET A 39 -1.98 -7.89 15.74
N SER A 40 -1.30 -8.09 16.87
CA SER A 40 -1.95 -8.49 18.13
C SER A 40 -2.85 -7.37 18.66
N ASP A 41 -4.07 -7.29 18.13
CA ASP A 41 -5.10 -6.35 18.55
C ASP A 41 -5.83 -6.89 19.79
N ARG A 42 -5.13 -6.96 20.94
CA ARG A 42 -5.71 -7.42 22.22
C ARG A 42 -6.99 -6.64 22.57
N ASP A 43 -7.00 -5.36 22.23
CA ASP A 43 -8.07 -4.44 22.53
C ASP A 43 -9.16 -4.38 21.44
N ARG A 44 -9.02 -5.15 20.35
CA ARG A 44 -9.95 -5.19 19.22
C ARG A 44 -10.35 -3.78 18.74
N ARG A 45 -9.39 -2.84 18.72
CA ARG A 45 -9.65 -1.44 18.35
C ARG A 45 -9.75 -1.25 16.85
N TYR A 46 -9.21 -2.16 16.05
CA TYR A 46 -9.22 -2.07 14.60
C TYR A 46 -10.31 -2.97 14.01
N GLY A 47 -11.15 -2.36 13.17
CA GLY A 47 -12.21 -3.02 12.43
C GLY A 47 -12.21 -2.61 10.97
N SER A 48 -13.05 -3.27 10.17
CA SER A 48 -13.30 -2.87 8.80
C SER A 48 -14.77 -2.54 8.57
N GLY A 49 -15.03 -1.50 7.78
CA GLY A 49 -16.34 -1.17 7.25
C GLY A 49 -16.38 -1.36 5.73
N ALA A 50 -17.41 -2.05 5.24
CA ALA A 50 -17.63 -2.30 3.81
C ALA A 50 -16.38 -2.82 3.05
N ASP A 51 -15.54 -3.61 3.72
CA ASP A 51 -14.28 -4.20 3.23
C ASP A 51 -13.18 -3.23 2.76
N ILE A 52 -13.43 -1.92 2.67
CA ILE A 52 -12.46 -0.94 2.15
C ILE A 52 -12.08 0.14 3.17
N VAL A 53 -12.85 0.24 4.25
CA VAL A 53 -12.69 1.29 5.27
C VAL A 53 -12.02 0.69 6.51
N LEU A 54 -11.04 1.40 7.06
CA LEU A 54 -10.49 1.10 8.39
C LEU A 54 -11.26 1.87 9.45
N ILE A 55 -11.75 1.15 10.45
CA ILE A 55 -12.42 1.71 11.63
C ILE A 55 -11.46 1.61 12.81
N ILE A 56 -11.24 2.73 13.49
CA ILE A 56 -10.42 2.79 14.71
C ILE A 56 -11.33 3.20 15.88
N LEU A 57 -11.50 2.29 16.82
CA LEU A 57 -12.26 2.48 18.04
C LEU A 57 -11.38 3.09 19.13
N ARG A 58 -11.98 3.87 20.04
CA ARG A 58 -11.29 4.49 21.19
C ARG A 58 -10.02 5.25 20.76
N VAL A 59 -10.17 6.13 19.76
CA VAL A 59 -9.08 6.94 19.19
C VAL A 59 -8.40 7.76 20.28
N SER A 60 -7.08 7.80 20.27
CA SER A 60 -6.25 8.65 21.12
C SER A 60 -5.21 9.41 20.30
N GLN A 61 -4.46 10.33 20.93
CA GLN A 61 -3.42 11.10 20.24
C GLN A 61 -2.34 10.21 19.60
N SER A 62 -2.06 9.02 20.16
CA SER A 62 -1.10 8.06 19.61
C SER A 62 -1.56 7.34 18.34
N ASP A 63 -2.84 7.48 18.00
CA ASP A 63 -3.38 6.98 16.72
C ASP A 63 -3.17 8.00 15.59
N ALA A 64 -2.74 9.24 15.87
CA ALA A 64 -2.37 10.18 14.83
C ALA A 64 -1.13 9.70 14.07
N GLY A 65 -1.10 9.93 12.75
CA GLY A 65 0.04 9.60 11.91
C GLY A 65 -0.33 9.10 10.52
N ARG A 66 0.64 8.50 9.84
CA ARG A 66 0.49 7.98 8.47
C ARG A 66 0.00 6.54 8.48
N TYR A 67 -1.04 6.32 7.72
CA TYR A 67 -1.60 5.03 7.38
C TYR A 67 -1.40 4.77 5.89
N TYR A 68 -1.42 3.50 5.52
CA TYR A 68 -1.35 3.09 4.13
C TYR A 68 -2.49 2.13 3.84
N CYS A 69 -3.18 2.36 2.73
CA CYS A 69 -4.09 1.41 2.12
C CYS A 69 -3.47 0.91 0.83
N ASN A 70 -3.09 -0.37 0.76
CA ASN A 70 -2.44 -0.95 -0.44
C ASN A 70 -1.26 -0.09 -0.96
N GLY A 71 -0.55 0.60 -0.07
CA GLY A 71 0.54 1.52 -0.41
C GLY A 71 0.13 3.00 -0.61
N ALA A 72 -1.15 3.32 -0.80
CA ALA A 72 -1.63 4.69 -0.86
C ALA A 72 -1.68 5.33 0.54
N THR A 73 -1.12 6.53 0.67
CA THR A 73 -1.00 7.21 1.97
C THR A 73 -2.30 7.90 2.39
N VAL A 74 -2.65 7.69 3.66
CA VAL A 74 -3.76 8.34 4.36
C VAL A 74 -3.23 8.87 5.69
N GLU A 75 -3.31 10.18 5.90
CA GLU A 75 -2.86 10.81 7.13
C GLU A 75 -4.04 11.00 8.08
N LEU A 76 -3.90 10.53 9.31
CA LEU A 76 -4.87 10.69 10.39
C LEU A 76 -4.38 11.78 11.35
N THR A 77 -5.14 12.85 11.47
CA THR A 77 -4.93 13.89 12.48
C THR A 77 -5.93 13.69 13.63
N VAL A 78 -5.45 13.81 14.86
CA VAL A 78 -6.26 13.74 16.07
C VAL A 78 -6.15 15.06 16.80
N LEU A 79 -7.29 15.71 17.03
CA LEU A 79 -7.41 17.00 17.70
C LEU A 79 -8.14 16.81 19.03
N THR A 80 -7.60 17.37 20.10
CA THR A 80 -8.24 17.44 21.42
C THR A 80 -8.88 18.81 21.60
N THR A 81 -10.20 18.83 21.85
CA THR A 81 -10.92 20.07 22.16
C THR A 81 -11.31 20.06 23.63
N ASN A 82 -10.87 21.08 24.37
CA ASN A 82 -11.35 21.31 25.73
C ASN A 82 -12.62 22.15 25.64
N CYS A 83 -13.77 21.52 25.80
CA CYS A 83 -15.03 22.26 25.89
C CYS A 83 -15.18 22.81 27.33
N PRO A 84 -15.27 24.14 27.52
CA PRO A 84 -15.56 24.70 28.84
C PRO A 84 -16.92 24.23 29.33
N LYS A 85 -16.98 23.64 30.52
CA LYS A 85 -18.25 23.30 31.16
C LYS A 85 -18.95 24.59 31.63
N PRO A 86 -20.28 24.73 31.51
CA PRO A 86 -20.99 25.89 32.04
C PRO A 86 -20.77 26.04 33.56
N PRO A 87 -20.73 27.28 34.08
CA PRO A 87 -20.20 27.62 35.41
C PRO A 87 -20.92 27.03 36.64
N ASN A 88 -21.97 26.21 36.48
CA ASN A 88 -22.80 25.74 37.59
C ASN A 88 -22.67 24.23 37.91
N SER A 89 -21.59 23.58 37.48
CA SER A 89 -21.30 22.19 37.86
C SER A 89 -20.18 22.15 38.89
N ILE A 90 -20.54 21.91 40.14
CA ILE A 90 -19.64 21.71 41.29
C ILE A 90 -18.65 20.52 41.13
N ASN A 91 -18.76 19.72 40.07
CA ASN A 91 -17.80 18.69 39.64
C ASN A 91 -17.33 18.92 38.19
N ALA A 92 -16.67 20.05 37.93
CA ALA A 92 -16.17 20.39 36.59
C ALA A 92 -14.87 19.62 36.28
N VAL A 93 -15.00 18.36 35.91
CA VAL A 93 -13.98 17.70 35.07
C VAL A 93 -14.21 18.26 33.65
N ALA A 94 -13.19 18.92 33.07
CA ALA A 94 -13.24 19.31 31.68
C ALA A 94 -13.39 18.04 30.82
N ASP A 95 -14.43 17.96 30.01
CA ASP A 95 -14.61 16.85 29.08
C ASP A 95 -13.78 17.15 27.83
N SER A 96 -12.65 16.46 27.68
CA SER A 96 -11.81 16.57 26.48
C SER A 96 -12.41 15.70 25.39
N GLN A 97 -12.96 16.32 24.35
CA GLN A 97 -13.43 15.59 23.17
C GLN A 97 -12.27 15.34 22.18
N ILE A 98 -12.26 14.15 21.58
CA ILE A 98 -11.28 13.76 20.56
C ILE A 98 -11.96 13.76 19.19
N ILE A 99 -11.48 14.62 18.29
CA ILE A 99 -11.92 14.73 16.90
C ILE A 99 -10.85 14.09 16.01
N SER A 100 -11.26 13.29 15.02
CA SER A 100 -10.35 12.66 14.04
C SER A 100 -10.68 13.10 12.62
N THR A 101 -9.68 13.53 11.86
CA THR A 101 -9.82 13.90 10.45
C THR A 101 -8.81 13.13 9.60
N GLN A 102 -9.19 12.80 8.36
CA GLN A 102 -8.28 12.19 7.40
C GLN A 102 -7.93 13.15 6.26
N SER A 103 -6.69 13.08 5.80
CA SER A 103 -6.21 13.68 4.56
C SER A 103 -5.58 12.59 3.69
N SER A 104 -5.78 12.63 2.37
CA SER A 104 -5.20 11.63 1.46
C SER A 104 -4.47 12.33 0.33
N SER A 105 -3.21 11.93 0.10
CA SER A 105 -2.44 12.33 -1.08
C SER A 105 -2.62 11.27 -2.16
N ILE A 106 -3.18 11.66 -3.30
CA ILE A 106 -3.34 10.75 -4.43
C ILE A 106 -2.00 10.70 -5.17
N LEU A 107 -1.36 9.53 -5.21
CA LEU A 107 -0.37 9.24 -6.24
C LEU A 107 -1.11 8.57 -7.40
N THR A 108 -1.18 9.26 -8.54
CA THR A 108 -1.68 8.67 -9.80
C THR A 108 -0.71 7.58 -10.26
N THR A 109 -1.05 6.34 -9.98
CA THR A 109 -0.52 5.19 -10.72
C THR A 109 -1.42 4.98 -11.92
N THR A 110 -0.88 5.18 -13.13
CA THR A 110 -1.50 4.76 -14.38
C THR A 110 -1.59 3.24 -14.37
N GLU A 111 -2.72 2.70 -13.93
CA GLU A 111 -3.06 1.29 -14.12
C GLU A 111 -3.57 1.11 -15.56
N GLY A 112 -2.69 0.62 -16.43
CA GLY A 112 -3.07 0.04 -17.70
C GLY A 112 -3.97 -1.16 -17.47
N SER A 113 -5.28 -0.90 -17.46
CA SER A 113 -6.32 -1.92 -17.46
C SER A 113 -6.51 -2.38 -18.90
N THR A 114 -5.91 -3.51 -19.29
CA THR A 114 -6.22 -4.17 -20.55
C THR A 114 -7.58 -4.86 -20.42
N SER A 115 -8.66 -4.12 -20.69
CA SER A 115 -9.95 -4.69 -21.08
C SER A 115 -9.76 -5.37 -22.43
N LYS A 116 -10.07 -6.67 -22.52
CA LYS A 116 -10.31 -7.34 -23.80
C LYS A 116 -11.74 -7.03 -24.23
N ASP A 117 -11.91 -5.98 -25.02
CA ASP A 117 -13.05 -5.85 -25.91
C ASP A 117 -12.55 -6.02 -27.34
N LYS A 118 -13.07 -7.06 -28.02
CA LYS A 118 -13.02 -7.15 -29.47
C LYS A 118 -14.09 -6.18 -29.96
N ASP A 119 -13.71 -5.21 -30.78
CA ASP A 119 -14.46 -4.74 -31.95
C ASP A 119 -13.67 -3.60 -32.63
N GLY A 120 -13.57 -3.67 -33.96
CA GLY A 120 -13.45 -2.49 -34.82
C GLY A 120 -12.12 -1.73 -34.84
N GLU A 121 -11.28 -2.09 -35.80
CA GLU A 121 -10.17 -1.32 -36.35
C GLU A 121 -10.55 0.15 -36.69
N THR A 122 -9.81 1.12 -36.13
CA THR A 122 -9.25 2.28 -36.86
C THR A 122 -8.08 2.86 -36.04
N GLY A 123 -6.97 3.10 -36.73
CA GLY A 123 -5.63 3.17 -36.16
C GLY A 123 -5.32 4.35 -35.22
N VAL A 124 -4.54 4.02 -34.20
CA VAL A 124 -3.48 4.89 -33.66
C VAL A 124 -2.21 4.04 -33.66
N GLU A 125 -1.37 4.26 -34.68
CA GLU A 125 -0.04 3.66 -34.73
C GLU A 125 0.78 4.15 -33.54
N THR A 126 1.15 3.23 -32.65
CA THR A 126 2.32 3.39 -31.79
C THR A 126 3.29 2.29 -32.18
N GLY A 127 4.15 2.62 -33.15
CA GLY A 127 5.17 1.72 -33.67
C GLY A 127 6.12 1.29 -32.57
N LEU A 128 6.07 0.00 -32.21
CA LEU A 128 7.13 -0.66 -31.46
C LEU A 128 8.00 -1.40 -32.48
N MET A 129 8.99 -0.69 -33.05
CA MET A 129 10.03 -1.30 -33.87
C MET A 129 10.95 -2.13 -32.96
N PHE A 130 10.71 -3.44 -32.87
CA PHE A 130 11.72 -4.36 -32.35
C PHE A 130 12.79 -4.58 -33.43
N GLY A 131 13.83 -3.74 -33.40
CA GLY A 131 15.04 -3.92 -34.21
C GLY A 131 15.78 -5.21 -33.82
N GLY A 132 15.82 -6.17 -34.74
CA GLY A 132 16.38 -7.52 -34.58
C GLY A 132 17.92 -7.60 -34.50
N VAL A 133 18.55 -6.82 -33.60
CA VAL A 133 20.02 -6.90 -33.36
C VAL A 133 20.36 -7.45 -31.96
N GLY A 134 19.43 -7.41 -31.01
CA GLY A 134 19.68 -7.87 -29.62
C GLY A 134 19.81 -9.38 -29.45
N LEU A 135 19.18 -10.20 -30.31
CA LEU A 135 19.20 -11.66 -30.16
C LEU A 135 20.54 -12.27 -30.59
N ALA A 136 21.20 -11.71 -31.61
CA ALA A 136 22.49 -12.20 -32.10
C ALA A 136 23.63 -11.94 -31.10
N ALA A 137 23.62 -10.79 -30.42
CA ALA A 137 24.60 -10.45 -29.38
C ALA A 137 24.50 -11.39 -28.16
N LEU A 138 23.27 -11.76 -27.77
CA LEU A 138 23.04 -12.71 -26.68
C LEU A 138 23.55 -14.13 -27.03
N VAL A 139 23.31 -14.59 -28.26
CA VAL A 139 23.81 -15.90 -28.72
C VAL A 139 25.34 -15.93 -28.82
N PHE A 140 25.99 -14.85 -29.26
CA PHE A 140 27.45 -14.75 -29.32
C PHE A 140 28.11 -14.78 -27.93
N LEU A 141 27.52 -14.12 -26.93
CA LEU A 141 28.04 -14.14 -25.56
C LEU A 141 27.99 -15.54 -24.94
N LEU A 142 26.92 -16.31 -25.17
CA LEU A 142 26.80 -17.68 -24.64
C LEU A 142 27.81 -18.65 -25.28
N ALA A 143 28.10 -18.51 -26.58
CA ALA A 143 29.11 -19.35 -27.25
C ALA A 143 30.55 -19.06 -26.79
N THR A 144 30.86 -17.80 -26.48
CA THR A 144 32.21 -17.38 -26.08
C THR A 144 32.59 -17.92 -24.69
N VAL A 145 31.62 -18.00 -23.76
CA VAL A 145 31.85 -18.55 -22.42
C VAL A 145 32.14 -20.05 -22.46
N ALA A 146 31.49 -20.80 -23.36
CA ALA A 146 31.72 -22.24 -23.50
C ALA A 146 33.13 -22.58 -24.03
N ALA A 147 33.69 -21.77 -24.94
CA ALA A 147 35.05 -21.95 -25.45
C ALA A 147 36.13 -21.54 -24.44
N GLY A 148 35.88 -20.50 -23.63
CA GLY A 148 36.79 -20.05 -22.57
C GLY A 148 36.95 -21.05 -21.43
N SER A 149 35.88 -21.79 -21.07
CA SER A 149 35.93 -22.82 -20.03
C SER A 149 36.75 -24.06 -20.42
N VAL A 150 36.92 -24.35 -21.71
CA VAL A 150 37.69 -25.52 -22.19
C VAL A 150 39.21 -25.26 -22.16
N VAL A 151 39.65 -24.02 -22.34
CA VAL A 151 41.09 -23.68 -22.37
C VAL A 151 41.72 -23.70 -20.96
N LEU A 152 40.98 -23.30 -19.91
CA LEU A 152 41.48 -23.35 -18.54
C LEU A 152 41.63 -24.77 -17.97
N LEU A 153 40.87 -25.75 -18.47
CA LEU A 153 41.02 -27.16 -18.06
C LEU A 153 42.23 -27.86 -18.69
N ARG A 154 42.70 -27.41 -19.87
CA ARG A 154 43.87 -28.01 -20.56
C ARG A 154 45.22 -27.55 -20.00
N VAL A 155 45.27 -26.40 -19.31
CA VAL A 155 46.49 -25.88 -18.68
C VAL A 155 46.82 -26.55 -17.34
N TRP A 156 45.84 -27.20 -16.68
CA TRP A 156 46.06 -27.87 -15.38
C TRP A 156 46.47 -29.35 -15.45
N GLN A 157 46.71 -29.90 -16.65
CA GLN A 157 47.15 -31.30 -16.85
C GLN A 157 48.55 -31.42 -17.50
N ALA A 158 49.29 -30.32 -17.62
CA ALA A 158 50.65 -30.31 -18.18
C ALA A 158 51.64 -29.52 -17.30
N GLY A 159 51.48 -29.59 -15.98
CA GLY A 159 52.45 -29.14 -14.98
C GLY A 159 52.81 -30.28 -14.06
#